data_AF-A0A401TXQ4-F1
#
_entry.id   AF-A0A401TXQ4-F1
#
_cell.length_a   1.000
_cell.length_b   1.000
_cell.length_c   1.000
_cell.angle_alpha   90.00
_cell.angle_beta   90.00
_cell.angle_gamma   90.00
#
_symmetry.space_group_name_H-M   'P 1'
#
loop_
_entity.id
_entity.type
_entity.pdbx_description
1 polymer ?
#
loop_
_entity_poly.entity_id
_entity_poly.type
_entity_poly.pdbx_seq_one_letter_code
_entity_poly.pdbx_strand_id
1 'polypeptide(L)'
;QHGQLVEAAADIRGGSVTADDISRVTSAGMRHAAGAGRTVLHALPVGYALDGVKGIRDPRGMVARQFGVDMNVVTSDATVAKNLMLVVERCHLNVEAMASSPYVAGLSVLTDDEADLGAAVVEMGAGSTTIATYSGGRLVHASGFALGGQHITMDLARGIGACIADAERIKTLYGTVLTGGSDSRELMSV
;
A
#
# COMPACT_ATOMS: atom_id res chain seq x y z
N GLN A 1 5.89 -1.60 3.99
CA GLN A 1 5.08 -2.47 3.10
C GLN A 1 5.66 -2.39 1.70
N HIS A 2 5.52 -3.43 0.88
CA HIS A 2 6.03 -3.45 -0.49
C HIS A 2 5.00 -4.10 -1.41
N GLY A 3 4.59 -3.36 -2.45
CA GLY A 3 3.77 -3.84 -3.55
C GLY A 3 4.64 -4.37 -4.68
N GLN A 4 4.24 -5.50 -5.26
CA GLN A 4 4.85 -6.09 -6.45
C GLN A 4 3.78 -6.65 -7.38
N LEU A 5 4.05 -6.59 -8.69
CA LEU A 5 3.24 -7.27 -9.71
C LEU A 5 3.61 -8.75 -9.73
N VAL A 6 2.59 -9.61 -9.71
CA VAL A 6 2.73 -11.06 -9.78
C VAL A 6 1.80 -11.59 -10.84
N GLU A 7 2.37 -12.39 -11.74
CA GLU A 7 1.60 -13.18 -12.71
C GLU A 7 1.49 -14.61 -12.19
N ALA A 8 0.29 -15.19 -12.26
CA ALA A 8 0.06 -16.60 -11.96
C ALA A 8 -0.87 -17.20 -13.00
N ALA A 9 -0.61 -18.44 -13.41
CA ALA A 9 -1.42 -19.16 -14.37
C ALA A 9 -1.68 -20.60 -13.93
N ALA A 10 -2.83 -21.14 -14.33
CA ALA A 10 -3.21 -22.52 -14.12
C ALA A 10 -4.08 -23.04 -15.27
N ASP A 11 -3.98 -24.34 -15.53
CA ASP A 11 -4.88 -25.01 -16.45
C ASP A 11 -6.29 -25.13 -15.84
N ILE A 12 -7.32 -24.94 -16.66
CA ILE A 12 -8.72 -25.13 -16.26
C ILE A 12 -9.27 -26.43 -16.81
N ARG A 13 -9.90 -27.22 -15.93
CA ARG A 13 -10.41 -28.56 -16.24
C ARG A 13 -11.84 -28.57 -16.77
N GLY A 14 -12.62 -27.52 -16.44
CA GLY A 14 -14.06 -27.45 -16.70
C GLY A 14 -14.45 -26.82 -18.04
N GLY A 15 -13.49 -26.50 -18.91
CA GLY A 15 -13.74 -25.85 -20.20
C GLY A 15 -14.13 -24.37 -20.11
N SER A 16 -14.66 -23.89 -18.99
CA SER A 16 -14.89 -22.47 -18.71
C SER A 16 -14.38 -22.07 -17.34
N VAL A 17 -14.11 -20.77 -17.16
CA VAL A 17 -13.60 -20.21 -15.91
C VAL A 17 -14.72 -20.10 -14.89
N THR A 18 -14.51 -20.73 -13.73
CA THR A 18 -15.40 -20.66 -12.56
C THR A 18 -14.83 -19.73 -11.48
N ALA A 19 -15.66 -19.39 -10.49
CA ALA A 19 -15.20 -18.65 -9.31
C ALA A 19 -14.11 -19.41 -8.52
N ASP A 20 -14.18 -20.74 -8.51
CA ASP A 20 -13.17 -21.58 -7.87
C ASP A 20 -11.83 -21.54 -8.63
N ASP A 21 -11.85 -21.41 -9.96
CA ASP A 21 -10.64 -21.21 -10.75
C ASP A 21 -9.98 -19.87 -10.44
N ILE A 22 -10.78 -18.80 -10.28
CA ILE A 22 -10.32 -17.47 -9.84
C ILE A 22 -9.68 -17.55 -8.46
N SER A 23 -10.37 -18.16 -7.49
CA SER A 23 -9.85 -18.34 -6.14
C SER A 23 -8.54 -19.13 -6.14
N ARG A 24 -8.46 -20.20 -6.93
CA ARG A 24 -7.28 -21.06 -7.03
C ARG A 24 -6.07 -20.35 -7.63
N VAL A 25 -6.25 -19.64 -8.76
CA VAL A 25 -5.14 -18.93 -9.41
C VAL A 25 -4.67 -17.74 -8.58
N THR A 26 -5.61 -17.01 -7.94
CA THR A 26 -5.27 -15.93 -7.03
C THR A 26 -4.50 -16.44 -5.81
N SER A 27 -4.92 -17.55 -5.22
CA SER A 27 -4.20 -18.20 -4.12
C SER A 27 -2.80 -18.67 -4.53
N ALA A 28 -2.62 -19.11 -5.79
CA ALA A 28 -1.32 -19.47 -6.31
C ALA A 28 -0.39 -18.24 -6.42
N GLY A 29 -0.91 -17.11 -6.95
CA GLY A 29 -0.18 -15.84 -7.00
C GLY A 29 0.21 -15.33 -5.61
N MET A 30 -0.71 -15.39 -4.63
CA MET A 30 -0.42 -15.03 -3.24
C MET A 30 0.75 -15.84 -2.65
N ARG A 31 0.77 -17.16 -2.87
CA ARG A 31 1.85 -18.03 -2.37
C ARG A 31 3.19 -17.71 -3.03
N HIS A 32 3.18 -17.40 -4.33
CA HIS A 32 4.40 -16.99 -5.04
C HIS A 32 4.94 -15.66 -4.50
N ALA A 33 4.05 -14.72 -4.20
CA ALA A 33 4.39 -13.40 -3.67
C ALA A 33 4.87 -13.44 -2.21
N ALA A 34 4.38 -14.39 -1.41
CA ALA A 34 4.76 -14.59 -0.03
C ALA A 34 6.16 -15.22 0.08
N GLY A 35 7.19 -14.40 -0.13
CA GLY A 35 8.58 -14.79 0.12
C GLY A 35 8.83 -15.17 1.60
N ALA A 36 9.97 -15.81 1.86
CA ALA A 36 10.35 -16.23 3.22
C ALA A 36 10.30 -15.05 4.21
N GLY A 37 9.60 -15.24 5.33
CA GLY A 37 9.45 -14.21 6.37
C GLY A 37 8.44 -13.10 6.07
N ARG A 38 7.75 -13.12 4.92
CA ARG A 38 6.71 -12.15 4.58
C ARG A 38 5.32 -12.76 4.61
N THR A 39 4.33 -11.90 4.84
CA THR A 39 2.91 -12.26 4.76
C THR A 39 2.18 -11.32 3.80
N VAL A 40 1.16 -11.82 3.12
CA VAL A 40 0.33 -11.05 2.18
C VAL A 40 -0.72 -10.28 2.97
N LEU A 41 -0.82 -8.97 2.74
CA LEU A 41 -1.89 -8.12 3.28
C LEU A 41 -3.03 -7.96 2.26
N HIS A 42 -2.68 -7.71 1.00
CA HIS A 42 -3.64 -7.60 -0.10
C HIS A 42 -3.10 -8.29 -1.35
N ALA A 43 -3.98 -8.92 -2.11
CA ALA A 43 -3.72 -9.36 -3.48
C ALA A 43 -4.87 -8.88 -4.36
N LEU A 44 -4.59 -7.87 -5.17
CA LEU A 44 -5.59 -7.15 -5.95
C LEU A 44 -5.38 -7.50 -7.43
N PRO A 45 -6.31 -8.26 -8.06
CA PRO A 45 -6.23 -8.52 -9.48
C PRO A 45 -6.20 -7.21 -10.28
N VAL A 46 -5.24 -7.07 -11.17
CA VAL A 46 -5.09 -5.95 -12.11
C VAL A 46 -5.73 -6.31 -13.45
N GLY A 47 -5.59 -7.57 -13.87
CA GLY A 47 -6.19 -8.09 -15.08
C GLY A 47 -6.13 -9.61 -15.14
N TYR A 48 -6.86 -10.17 -16.10
CA TYR A 48 -6.86 -11.60 -16.36
C TYR A 48 -6.37 -11.89 -17.78
N ALA A 49 -5.88 -13.12 -17.97
CA ALA A 49 -5.47 -13.63 -19.25
C ALA A 49 -6.11 -15.01 -19.52
N LEU A 50 -6.58 -15.24 -20.75
CA LEU A 50 -7.10 -16.54 -21.19
C LEU A 50 -6.38 -16.97 -22.45
N ASP A 51 -5.75 -18.14 -22.43
CA ASP A 51 -5.00 -18.70 -23.56
C ASP A 51 -4.00 -17.69 -24.19
N GLY A 52 -3.37 -16.86 -23.35
CA GLY A 52 -2.41 -15.82 -23.76
C GLY A 52 -3.03 -14.46 -24.12
N VAL A 53 -4.36 -14.36 -24.24
CA VAL A 53 -5.07 -13.09 -24.47
C VAL A 53 -5.21 -12.33 -23.15
N LYS A 54 -4.45 -11.23 -22.99
CA LYS A 54 -4.45 -10.37 -21.81
C LYS A 54 -5.55 -9.29 -21.86
N GLY A 55 -5.78 -8.63 -20.71
CA GLY A 55 -6.68 -7.47 -20.61
C GLY A 55 -8.14 -7.82 -20.30
N ILE A 56 -8.40 -9.06 -19.90
CA ILE A 56 -9.75 -9.51 -19.56
C ILE A 56 -10.11 -8.97 -18.19
N ARG A 57 -11.26 -8.27 -18.09
CA ARG A 57 -11.73 -7.65 -16.84
C ARG A 57 -12.48 -8.65 -15.95
N ASP A 58 -13.34 -9.46 -16.55
CA ASP A 58 -14.11 -10.52 -15.88
C ASP A 58 -14.05 -11.80 -16.73
N PRO A 59 -13.32 -12.84 -16.28
CA PRO A 59 -13.13 -14.05 -17.05
C PRO A 59 -14.26 -15.07 -16.85
N ARG A 60 -15.20 -14.83 -15.91
CA ARG A 60 -16.20 -15.83 -15.50
C ARG A 60 -17.05 -16.29 -16.69
N GLY A 61 -17.16 -17.60 -16.86
CA GLY A 61 -17.94 -18.23 -17.93
C GLY A 61 -17.24 -18.22 -19.30
N MET A 62 -16.10 -17.55 -19.44
CA MET A 62 -15.32 -17.61 -20.68
C MET A 62 -14.62 -18.96 -20.80
N VAL A 63 -14.54 -19.47 -22.01
CA VAL A 63 -13.89 -20.75 -22.33
C VAL A 63 -12.40 -20.52 -22.55
N ALA A 64 -11.57 -21.34 -21.90
CA ALA A 64 -10.12 -21.34 -22.11
C ALA A 64 -9.51 -22.69 -21.73
N ARG A 65 -8.24 -22.91 -22.04
CA ARG A 65 -7.44 -24.01 -21.50
C ARG A 65 -6.54 -23.53 -20.37
N GLN A 66 -5.94 -22.37 -20.54
CA GLN A 66 -5.10 -21.71 -19.56
C GLN A 66 -5.75 -20.42 -19.08
N PHE A 67 -5.72 -20.25 -17.77
CA PHE A 67 -6.23 -19.06 -17.10
C PHE A 67 -5.14 -18.43 -16.25
N GLY A 68 -4.87 -17.16 -16.53
CA GLY A 68 -3.89 -16.33 -15.87
C GLY A 68 -4.51 -15.13 -15.15
N VAL A 69 -3.81 -14.66 -14.12
CA VAL A 69 -4.12 -13.43 -13.41
C VAL A 69 -2.84 -12.62 -13.23
N ASP A 70 -2.94 -11.34 -13.52
CA ASP A 70 -1.94 -10.33 -13.18
C ASP A 70 -2.48 -9.61 -11.95
N MET A 71 -1.72 -9.59 -10.85
CA MET A 71 -2.17 -8.98 -9.60
C MET A 71 -1.09 -8.14 -8.92
N ASN A 72 -1.53 -7.11 -8.21
CA ASN A 72 -0.68 -6.39 -7.27
C ASN A 72 -0.79 -7.02 -5.90
N VAL A 73 0.34 -7.52 -5.40
CA VAL A 73 0.42 -8.12 -4.07
C VAL A 73 1.18 -7.20 -3.14
N VAL A 74 0.52 -6.78 -2.06
CA VAL A 74 1.13 -6.00 -1.00
C VAL A 74 1.49 -6.92 0.15
N THR A 75 2.77 -6.92 0.51
CA THR A 75 3.30 -7.77 1.59
C THR A 75 3.90 -6.96 2.73
N SER A 76 3.90 -7.58 3.90
CA SER A 76 4.51 -7.09 5.15
C SER A 76 5.51 -8.11 5.68
N ASP A 77 6.42 -7.67 6.54
CA ASP A 77 7.13 -8.58 7.44
C ASP A 77 6.10 -9.34 8.29
N ALA A 78 6.24 -10.67 8.35
CA ALA A 78 5.29 -11.53 9.03
C ALA A 78 5.35 -11.38 10.55
N THR A 79 6.53 -11.11 11.11
CA THR A 79 6.72 -10.93 12.56
C THR A 79 6.10 -9.62 13.02
N VAL A 80 6.33 -8.53 12.28
CA VAL A 80 5.71 -7.22 12.56
C VAL A 80 4.18 -7.34 12.53
N ALA A 81 3.64 -7.96 11.50
CA ALA A 81 2.19 -8.15 11.36
C ALA A 81 1.60 -8.98 12.51
N LYS A 82 2.27 -10.08 12.90
CA LYS A 82 1.86 -10.90 14.05
C LYS A 82 1.92 -10.13 15.37
N ASN A 83 2.97 -9.34 15.60
CA ASN A 83 3.09 -8.54 16.82
C ASN A 83 1.96 -7.52 16.94
N LEU A 84 1.56 -6.88 15.83
CA LEU A 84 0.41 -5.96 15.83
C LEU A 84 -0.90 -6.68 16.16
N MET A 85 -1.16 -7.84 15.55
CA MET A 85 -2.35 -8.65 15.86
C MET A 85 -2.39 -9.03 17.34
N LEU A 86 -1.27 -9.53 17.88
CA LEU A 86 -1.16 -9.94 19.28
C LEU A 86 -1.46 -8.80 20.26
N VAL A 87 -1.07 -7.56 19.94
CA VAL A 87 -1.39 -6.40 20.80
C VAL A 87 -2.89 -6.13 20.84
N VAL A 88 -3.59 -6.24 19.70
CA VAL A 88 -5.04 -6.06 19.63
C VAL A 88 -5.77 -7.21 20.34
N GLU A 89 -5.33 -8.45 20.12
CA GLU A 89 -5.93 -9.64 20.74
C GLU A 89 -5.78 -9.65 22.26
N ARG A 90 -4.69 -9.09 22.81
CA ARG A 90 -4.52 -8.89 24.25
C ARG A 90 -5.52 -7.92 24.87
N CYS A 91 -6.18 -7.09 24.06
CA CYS A 91 -7.28 -6.24 24.47
C CYS A 91 -8.64 -6.95 24.40
N HIS A 92 -8.67 -8.29 24.23
CA HIS A 92 -9.89 -9.10 24.07
C HIS A 92 -10.70 -8.75 22.82
N LEU A 93 -10.03 -8.32 21.75
CA LEU A 93 -10.62 -8.03 20.44
C LEU A 93 -10.13 -9.06 19.40
N ASN A 94 -10.97 -9.37 18.43
CA ASN A 94 -10.58 -10.22 17.30
C ASN A 94 -10.15 -9.34 16.12
N VAL A 95 -9.06 -9.72 15.45
CA VAL A 95 -8.63 -9.07 14.20
C VAL A 95 -9.21 -9.84 13.03
N GLU A 96 -10.21 -9.25 12.36
CA GLU A 96 -10.81 -9.86 11.16
C GLU A 96 -9.84 -9.80 9.96
N ALA A 97 -9.18 -8.65 9.77
CA ALA A 97 -8.23 -8.45 8.69
C ALA A 97 -7.22 -7.37 9.04
N MET A 98 -6.03 -7.45 8.44
CA MET A 98 -5.06 -6.36 8.40
C MET A 98 -5.03 -5.76 7.01
N ALA A 99 -4.90 -4.43 6.94
CA ALA A 99 -4.83 -3.71 5.69
C ALA A 99 -3.55 -2.87 5.59
N SER A 100 -3.12 -2.62 4.36
CA SER A 100 -2.00 -1.75 4.05
C SER A 100 -2.42 -0.28 4.18
N SER A 101 -1.69 0.50 4.98
CA SER A 101 -1.97 1.95 5.17
C SER A 101 -2.10 2.71 3.84
N PRO A 102 -1.12 2.64 2.90
CA PRO A 102 -1.22 3.35 1.63
C PRO A 102 -2.42 2.91 0.76
N TYR A 103 -2.88 1.66 0.92
CA TYR A 103 -4.06 1.18 0.19
C TYR A 103 -5.36 1.77 0.77
N VAL A 104 -5.50 1.75 2.10
CA VAL A 104 -6.68 2.31 2.77
C VAL A 104 -6.71 3.83 2.65
N ALA A 105 -5.55 4.48 2.73
CA ALA A 105 -5.41 5.92 2.51
C ALA A 105 -5.97 6.32 1.14
N GLY A 106 -5.59 5.61 0.07
CA GLY A 106 -6.14 5.87 -1.26
C GLY A 106 -7.64 5.66 -1.35
N LEU A 107 -8.17 4.58 -0.77
CA LEU A 107 -9.63 4.36 -0.70
C LEU A 107 -10.38 5.44 0.08
N SER A 108 -9.71 6.09 1.04
CA SER A 108 -10.35 7.10 1.91
C SER A 108 -10.41 8.49 1.31
N VAL A 109 -9.52 8.83 0.36
CA VAL A 109 -9.37 10.20 -0.15
C VAL A 109 -9.65 10.35 -1.64
N LEU A 110 -9.51 9.28 -2.43
CA LEU A 110 -9.74 9.35 -3.86
C LEU A 110 -11.22 9.18 -4.20
N THR A 111 -11.69 9.99 -5.13
CA THR A 111 -12.92 9.72 -5.87
C THR A 111 -12.69 8.64 -6.92
N ASP A 112 -13.77 7.99 -7.38
CA ASP A 112 -13.71 6.98 -8.44
C ASP A 112 -13.06 7.56 -9.72
N ASP A 113 -13.40 8.80 -10.08
CA ASP A 113 -12.83 9.49 -11.26
C ASP A 113 -11.31 9.73 -11.13
N GLU A 114 -10.82 10.12 -9.95
CA GLU A 114 -9.39 10.30 -9.70
C GLU A 114 -8.64 8.96 -9.76
N ALA A 115 -9.23 7.92 -9.17
CA ALA A 115 -8.66 6.57 -9.20
C ALA A 115 -8.66 5.97 -10.62
N ASP A 116 -9.67 6.26 -11.43
CA ASP A 116 -9.79 5.82 -12.81
C ASP A 116 -8.81 6.55 -13.73
N LEU A 117 -8.76 7.88 -13.69
CA LEU A 117 -7.85 8.70 -14.50
C LEU A 117 -6.39 8.42 -14.16
N GLY A 118 -6.12 8.24 -12.87
CA GLY A 118 -4.82 7.94 -12.32
C GLY A 118 -4.38 8.99 -11.31
N ALA A 119 -4.07 8.54 -10.10
CA ALA A 119 -3.70 9.39 -8.98
C ALA A 119 -2.61 8.75 -8.12
N ALA A 120 -1.82 9.57 -7.45
CA ALA A 120 -0.87 9.12 -6.43
C ALA A 120 -1.25 9.74 -5.09
N VAL A 121 -1.38 8.89 -4.07
CA VAL A 121 -1.63 9.32 -2.69
C VAL A 121 -0.35 9.20 -1.91
N VAL A 122 0.12 10.33 -1.37
CA VAL A 122 1.30 10.41 -0.51
C VAL A 122 0.84 10.58 0.92
N GLU A 123 1.02 9.56 1.73
CA GLU A 123 0.64 9.55 3.14
C GLU A 123 1.89 9.82 4.00
N MET A 124 1.95 11.01 4.61
CA MET A 124 3.05 11.43 5.48
C MET A 124 2.71 11.11 6.94
N GLY A 125 3.20 9.97 7.44
CA GLY A 125 3.07 9.58 8.83
C GLY A 125 4.19 10.12 9.72
N ALA A 126 4.17 9.71 10.99
CA ALA A 126 5.19 10.08 11.98
C ALA A 126 6.57 9.51 11.65
N GLY A 127 6.68 8.19 11.49
CA GLY A 127 7.97 7.51 11.23
C GLY A 127 8.24 7.20 9.75
N SER A 128 7.22 7.29 8.89
CA SER A 128 7.32 6.89 7.49
C SER A 128 6.40 7.69 6.61
N THR A 129 6.79 7.80 5.34
CA THR A 129 5.99 8.35 4.26
C THR A 129 5.75 7.22 3.27
N THR A 130 4.49 7.02 2.90
CA THR A 130 4.11 5.98 1.94
C THR A 130 3.47 6.61 0.71
N ILE A 131 3.54 5.88 -0.40
CA ILE A 131 2.94 6.26 -1.66
C ILE A 131 2.13 5.08 -2.19
N ALA A 132 0.90 5.36 -2.62
CA ALA A 132 0.08 4.46 -3.42
C ALA A 132 -0.27 5.12 -4.74
N THR A 133 -0.13 4.39 -5.84
CA THR A 133 -0.59 4.85 -7.15
C THR A 133 -1.80 4.05 -7.58
N TYR A 134 -2.78 4.75 -8.15
CA TYR A 134 -4.02 4.20 -8.67
C TYR A 134 -4.12 4.53 -10.15
N SER A 135 -4.71 3.62 -10.94
CA SER A 135 -5.09 3.85 -12.34
C SER A 135 -6.12 2.81 -12.76
N GLY A 136 -7.11 3.22 -13.55
CA GLY A 136 -8.22 2.34 -13.94
C GLY A 136 -8.99 1.77 -12.75
N GLY A 137 -9.08 2.55 -11.66
CA GLY A 137 -9.85 2.23 -10.46
C GLY A 137 -9.18 1.22 -9.54
N ARG A 138 -7.87 0.96 -9.74
CA ARG A 138 -7.14 -0.09 -9.04
C ARG A 138 -5.83 0.43 -8.48
N LEU A 139 -5.41 -0.12 -7.34
CA LEU A 139 -4.06 0.07 -6.83
C LEU A 139 -3.06 -0.57 -7.79
N VAL A 140 -2.16 0.25 -8.34
CA VAL A 140 -1.11 -0.16 -9.29
C VAL A 140 0.22 -0.40 -8.57
N HIS A 141 0.53 0.38 -7.54
CA HIS A 141 1.78 0.24 -6.79
C HIS A 141 1.61 0.78 -5.38
N ALA A 142 2.36 0.20 -4.43
CA ALA A 142 2.47 0.73 -3.07
C ALA A 142 3.91 0.58 -2.56
N SER A 143 4.48 1.66 -2.06
CA SER A 143 5.80 1.66 -1.43
C SER A 143 5.89 2.73 -0.34
N GLY A 144 7.05 2.85 0.27
CA GLY A 144 7.32 3.89 1.24
C GLY A 144 8.75 3.86 1.72
N PHE A 145 9.12 4.88 2.49
CA PHE A 145 10.44 5.04 3.08
C PHE A 145 10.31 5.52 4.52
N ALA A 146 11.33 5.21 5.32
CA ALA A 146 11.37 5.49 6.76
C ALA A 146 11.76 6.94 7.06
N LEU A 147 11.03 7.90 6.48
CA LEU A 147 11.10 9.32 6.81
C LEU A 147 9.68 9.85 6.98
N GLY A 148 9.47 10.66 7.99
CA GLY A 148 8.15 11.18 8.35
C GLY A 148 8.25 12.35 9.32
N GLY A 149 7.11 12.79 9.84
CA GLY A 149 7.01 13.99 10.69
C GLY A 149 7.89 13.99 11.94
N GLN A 150 8.27 12.81 12.49
CA GLN A 150 9.19 12.73 13.63
C GLN A 150 10.60 13.15 13.28
N HIS A 151 11.03 12.97 12.03
CA HIS A 151 12.36 13.40 11.59
C HIS A 151 12.43 14.93 11.56
N ILE A 152 11.36 15.58 11.09
CA ILE A 152 11.21 17.04 11.15
C ILE A 152 11.27 17.53 12.59
N THR A 153 10.54 16.87 13.50
CA THR A 153 10.54 17.20 14.93
C THR A 153 11.91 17.06 15.56
N MET A 154 12.66 16.00 15.22
CA MET A 154 14.00 15.76 15.74
C MET A 154 15.00 16.79 15.23
N ASP A 155 14.95 17.14 13.95
CA ASP A 155 15.81 18.17 13.38
C ASP A 155 15.50 19.55 13.98
N LEU A 156 14.23 19.87 14.19
CA LEU A 156 13.82 21.09 14.89
C LEU A 156 14.37 21.10 16.32
N ALA A 157 14.12 20.04 17.10
CA ALA A 157 14.61 19.92 18.48
C ALA A 157 16.12 20.15 18.57
N ARG A 158 16.89 19.53 17.66
CA ARG A 158 18.34 19.70 17.57
C ARG A 158 18.74 21.13 17.17
N GLY A 159 18.06 21.70 16.18
CA GLY A 159 18.40 23.02 15.62
C GLY A 159 18.20 24.17 16.60
N ILE A 160 17.20 24.09 17.48
CA ILE A 160 16.90 25.16 18.46
C ILE A 160 17.21 24.76 19.91
N GLY A 161 17.77 23.58 20.14
CA GLY A 161 18.10 23.09 21.49
C GLY A 161 16.89 22.85 22.40
N ALA A 162 15.72 22.54 21.82
CA ALA A 162 14.48 22.29 22.55
C ALA A 162 14.29 20.80 22.87
N CYS A 163 13.42 20.49 23.85
CA CYS A 163 13.00 19.11 24.05
C CYS A 163 12.09 18.65 22.90
N ILE A 164 12.02 17.33 22.65
CA ILE A 164 11.23 16.77 21.53
C ILE A 164 9.75 17.17 21.63
N ALA A 165 9.19 17.22 22.84
CA ALA A 165 7.80 17.60 23.05
C ALA A 165 7.54 19.07 22.67
N ASP A 166 8.45 19.98 23.05
CA ASP A 166 8.36 21.39 22.68
C ASP A 166 8.56 21.58 21.18
N ALA A 167 9.49 20.85 20.56
CA ALA A 167 9.70 20.89 19.12
C ALA A 167 8.47 20.39 18.35
N GLU A 168 7.83 19.29 18.77
CA GLU A 168 6.58 18.81 18.14
C GLU A 168 5.51 19.89 18.26
N ARG A 169 5.35 20.47 19.45
CA ARG A 169 4.38 21.55 19.71
C ARG A 169 4.65 22.76 18.82
N ILE A 170 5.91 23.17 18.65
CA ILE A 170 6.29 24.26 17.76
C ILE A 170 5.95 23.91 16.31
N LYS A 171 6.33 22.72 15.83
CA LYS A 171 6.02 22.25 14.48
C LYS A 171 4.51 22.25 14.22
N THR A 172 3.69 21.76 15.15
CA THR A 172 2.22 21.69 14.98
C THR A 172 1.55 23.06 15.04
N LEU A 173 2.05 24.00 15.86
CA LEU A 173 1.43 25.32 16.04
C LEU A 173 1.92 26.39 15.06
N TYR A 174 3.18 26.30 14.64
CA TYR A 174 3.87 27.36 13.90
C TYR A 174 4.55 26.87 12.61
N GLY A 175 4.58 25.56 12.35
CA GLY A 175 5.18 25.02 11.14
C GLY A 175 4.46 25.49 9.88
N THR A 176 5.23 25.93 8.88
CA THR A 176 4.73 26.31 7.55
C THR A 176 5.59 25.67 6.46
N VAL A 177 4.96 25.33 5.34
CA VAL A 177 5.62 24.87 4.11
C VAL A 177 5.53 25.91 2.98
N LEU A 178 4.81 27.01 3.22
CA LEU A 178 4.76 28.15 2.32
C LEU A 178 5.86 29.12 2.74
N THR A 179 6.79 29.41 1.83
CA THR A 179 7.80 30.43 2.06
C THR A 179 7.21 31.82 1.87
N GLY A 180 7.33 32.68 2.88
CA GLY A 180 7.05 34.10 2.76
C GLY A 180 8.19 34.83 2.04
N GLY A 181 7.93 36.01 1.47
CA GLY A 181 8.98 36.83 0.85
C GLY A 181 10.12 37.26 1.79
N SER A 182 9.93 37.12 3.11
CA SER A 182 10.94 37.34 4.16
C SER A 182 11.87 36.14 4.42
N ASP A 183 11.45 34.91 4.09
CA ASP A 183 12.17 33.69 4.47
C ASP A 183 13.47 33.48 3.68
N SER A 184 13.56 34.07 2.48
CA SER A 184 14.76 33.95 1.63
C SER A 184 15.98 34.71 2.18
N ARG A 185 15.84 35.45 3.29
CA ARG A 185 16.94 36.18 3.95
C ARG A 185 17.33 35.62 5.32
N GLU A 186 16.59 34.65 5.86
CA GLU A 186 16.93 34.03 7.15
C GLU A 186 17.56 32.66 6.93
N LEU A 187 18.86 32.67 6.69
CA LEU A 187 19.68 31.48 6.88
C LEU A 187 19.98 31.36 8.38
N MET A 188 19.37 30.39 9.05
CA MET A 188 19.84 29.98 10.36
C MET A 188 21.16 29.22 10.17
N SER A 189 22.28 29.87 10.49
CA SER A 189 23.58 29.19 10.55
C SER A 189 23.57 28.23 11.74
N VAL A 190 23.81 26.96 11.45
CA VAL A 190 24.06 25.91 12.46
C VAL A 190 25.52 25.92 12.85
#